data_AF-A0A0S3QT64-F1
#
_entry.id   AF-A0A0S3QT64-F1
#
_cell.length_a   1.000
_cell.length_b   1.000
_cell.length_c   1.000
_cell.angle_alpha   90.00
_cell.angle_beta   90.00
_cell.angle_gamma   90.00
#
_symmetry.space_group_name_H-M   'P 1'
#
loop_
_entity.id
_entity.type
_entity.pdbx_description
1 polymer ?
#
loop_
_entity_poly.entity_id
_entity_poly.type
_entity_poly.pdbx_seq_one_letter_code
_entity_poly.pdbx_strand_id
1 'polypeptide(L)'
;MRGVKIASIVFILALVAIGFYLVVKVYFSESYLHYRVGERFYREGRYRAAYEEFKRAFELDPYNRAARQRLADLKRIIGKNEGTNQKNR
;
A
#
# COMPACT_ATOMS: atom_id res chain seq x y z
N MET A 1 -44.26 -18.73 -0.59
CA MET A 1 -42.89 -19.21 -0.92
C MET A 1 -41.95 -18.16 -1.55
N ARG A 2 -42.43 -17.05 -2.15
CA ARG A 2 -41.54 -16.03 -2.77
C ARG A 2 -40.79 -15.14 -1.75
N GLY A 3 -41.42 -14.75 -0.64
CA GLY A 3 -40.81 -13.88 0.38
C GLY A 3 -39.58 -14.48 1.07
N VAL A 4 -39.60 -15.79 1.34
CA VAL A 4 -38.46 -16.52 1.95
C VAL A 4 -37.25 -16.51 1.01
N LYS A 5 -37.45 -16.69 -0.31
CA LYS A 5 -36.36 -16.64 -1.30
C LYS A 5 -35.71 -15.26 -1.39
N ILE A 6 -36.49 -14.19 -1.31
CA ILE A 6 -35.98 -12.81 -1.34
C ILE A 6 -35.15 -12.53 -0.07
N ALA A 7 -35.65 -12.93 1.10
CA ALA A 7 -34.91 -12.78 2.36
C ALA A 7 -33.57 -13.53 2.33
N SER A 8 -33.53 -14.75 1.78
CA SER A 8 -32.29 -15.51 1.60
C SER A 8 -31.30 -14.82 0.66
N ILE A 9 -31.76 -14.24 -0.45
CA ILE A 9 -30.89 -13.51 -1.39
C ILE A 9 -30.28 -12.27 -0.72
N VAL A 10 -31.09 -11.48 -0.02
CA VAL A 10 -30.59 -10.29 0.70
C VAL A 10 -29.58 -10.68 1.77
N PHE A 11 -29.83 -11.76 2.50
CA PHE A 11 -28.90 -12.29 3.50
C PHE A 11 -27.56 -12.71 2.87
N ILE A 12 -27.59 -13.43 1.75
CA ILE A 12 -26.37 -13.80 1.02
C ILE A 12 -25.61 -12.56 0.54
N LEU A 13 -26.31 -11.57 -0.03
CA LEU A 13 -25.68 -10.33 -0.47
C LEU A 13 -25.03 -9.56 0.70
N ALA A 14 -25.68 -9.54 1.87
CA ALA A 14 -25.11 -8.92 3.06
C ALA A 14 -23.83 -9.65 3.51
N LEU A 15 -23.80 -10.99 3.49
CA LEU A 15 -22.60 -11.76 3.81
C LEU A 15 -21.46 -11.51 2.83
N VAL A 16 -21.75 -11.44 1.52
CA VAL A 16 -20.75 -11.12 0.49
C VAL A 16 -20.20 -9.70 0.69
N ALA A 17 -21.06 -8.73 0.97
CA ALA A 17 -20.65 -7.35 1.22
C ALA A 17 -19.77 -7.22 2.48
N ILE A 18 -20.12 -7.93 3.56
CA ILE A 18 -19.31 -7.98 4.79
C ILE A 18 -17.96 -8.62 4.52
N GLY A 19 -17.93 -9.76 3.81
CA GLY A 19 -16.69 -10.44 3.43
C GLY A 19 -15.79 -9.53 2.60
N PHE A 20 -16.34 -8.87 1.60
CA PHE A 20 -15.62 -7.89 0.77
C PHE A 20 -15.08 -6.72 1.59
N TYR A 21 -15.88 -6.16 2.50
CA TYR A 21 -15.44 -5.08 3.39
C TYR A 21 -14.26 -5.51 4.29
N LEU A 22 -14.32 -6.72 4.86
CA LEU A 22 -13.23 -7.25 5.69
C LEU A 22 -11.95 -7.42 4.88
N VAL A 23 -12.06 -7.93 3.64
CA VAL A 23 -10.91 -8.07 2.73
C VAL A 23 -10.28 -6.71 2.44
N VAL A 24 -11.07 -5.71 2.06
CA VAL A 24 -10.59 -4.34 1.81
C VAL A 24 -9.91 -3.76 3.07
N LYS A 25 -10.50 -3.97 4.24
CA LYS A 25 -9.96 -3.47 5.52
C LYS A 25 -8.61 -4.10 5.87
N VAL A 26 -8.43 -5.41 5.64
CA VAL A 26 -7.17 -6.11 5.91
C VAL A 26 -6.05 -5.57 5.02
N TYR A 27 -6.28 -5.48 3.70
CA TYR A 27 -5.29 -4.92 2.76
C TYR A 27 -4.91 -3.47 3.09
N PHE A 28 -5.87 -2.65 3.50
CA PHE A 28 -5.60 -1.28 3.92
C PHE A 28 -4.70 -1.20 5.17
N SER A 29 -4.87 -2.14 6.11
CA SER A 29 -4.03 -2.19 7.32
C SER A 29 -2.59 -2.61 7.04
N GLU A 30 -2.38 -3.54 6.11
CA GLU A 30 -1.04 -4.03 5.76
C GLU A 30 -0.27 -2.99 4.92
N SER A 31 -0.94 -2.33 3.97
CA SER A 31 -0.37 -1.19 3.22
C SER A 31 0.08 -0.08 4.18
N TYR A 32 -0.74 0.27 5.17
CA TYR A 32 -0.41 1.29 6.15
C TYR A 32 0.82 0.92 6.99
N LEU A 33 0.97 -0.35 7.35
CA LEU A 33 2.14 -0.82 8.10
C LEU A 33 3.43 -0.65 7.30
N HIS A 34 3.44 -1.12 6.05
CA HIS A 34 4.58 -0.95 5.14
C HIS A 34 4.91 0.53 4.93
N TYR A 35 3.91 1.39 4.76
CA TYR A 35 4.12 2.84 4.67
C TYR A 35 4.83 3.39 5.92
N ARG A 36 4.41 2.98 7.12
CA ARG A 36 5.01 3.44 8.37
C ARG A 36 6.44 2.95 8.58
N VAL A 37 6.75 1.72 8.17
CA VAL A 37 8.13 1.21 8.19
C VAL A 37 8.99 1.99 7.19
N GLY A 38 8.46 2.26 5.99
CA GLY A 38 9.10 3.12 4.99
C GLY A 38 9.42 4.53 5.53
N GLU A 39 8.48 5.18 6.22
CA GLU A 39 8.70 6.49 6.86
C GLU A 39 9.82 6.45 7.92
N ARG A 40 9.96 5.33 8.64
CA ARG A 40 11.06 5.15 9.59
C ARG A 40 12.39 5.09 8.86
N PHE A 41 12.52 4.22 7.85
CA PHE A 41 13.76 4.13 7.06
C PHE A 41 14.09 5.44 6.34
N TYR A 42 13.09 6.17 5.86
CA TYR A 42 13.26 7.46 5.22
C TYR A 42 13.90 8.47 6.19
N ARG A 43 13.38 8.56 7.41
CA ARG A 43 13.94 9.44 8.46
C ARG A 43 15.34 9.02 8.92
N GLU A 44 15.65 7.74 8.87
CA GLU A 44 17.00 7.20 9.12
C GLU A 44 17.97 7.44 7.93
N GLY A 45 17.52 8.07 6.83
CA GLY A 45 18.33 8.29 5.62
C GLY A 45 18.57 7.02 4.78
N ARG A 46 17.94 5.90 5.14
CA ARG A 46 18.07 4.60 4.49
C ARG A 46 17.14 4.51 3.28
N TYR A 47 17.41 5.36 2.28
CA TYR A 47 16.50 5.61 1.16
C TYR A 47 16.14 4.37 0.33
N ARG A 48 17.08 3.43 0.12
CA ARG A 48 16.78 2.17 -0.59
C ARG A 48 15.83 1.26 0.21
N ALA A 49 16.03 1.12 1.52
CA ALA A 49 15.13 0.35 2.38
C ALA A 49 13.75 1.00 2.47
N ALA A 50 13.71 2.33 2.56
CA ALA A 50 12.45 3.08 2.51
C ALA A 50 11.69 2.84 1.20
N TYR A 51 12.39 2.81 0.06
CA TYR A 51 11.80 2.57 -1.26
C TYR A 51 11.09 1.21 -1.34
N GLU A 52 11.73 0.14 -0.87
CA GLU A 52 11.14 -1.20 -0.89
C GLU A 52 9.86 -1.28 -0.03
N GLU A 53 9.85 -0.65 1.14
CA GLU A 53 8.67 -0.64 2.01
C GLU A 53 7.53 0.20 1.42
N PHE A 54 7.82 1.38 0.85
CA PHE A 54 6.78 2.15 0.15
C PHE A 54 6.27 1.46 -1.11
N LYS A 55 7.11 0.65 -1.78
CA LYS A 55 6.71 -0.16 -2.93
C LYS A 55 5.70 -1.22 -2.51
N ARG A 56 5.97 -1.96 -1.43
CA ARG A 56 5.01 -2.94 -0.87
C ARG A 56 3.70 -2.27 -0.46
N ALA A 57 3.78 -1.10 0.18
CA ALA A 57 2.57 -0.33 0.55
C ALA A 57 1.72 0.03 -0.69
N PHE A 58 2.36 0.41 -1.80
CA PHE A 58 1.69 0.71 -3.06
C PHE A 58 1.16 -0.53 -3.78
N GLU A 59 1.84 -1.68 -3.70
CA GLU A 59 1.36 -2.95 -4.28
C GLU A 59 0.12 -3.46 -3.56
N LEU A 60 0.05 -3.29 -2.22
CA LEU A 60 -1.09 -3.67 -1.40
C LEU A 60 -2.27 -2.69 -1.52
N ASP A 61 -1.98 -1.39 -1.64
CA ASP A 61 -2.97 -0.36 -1.90
C ASP A 61 -2.48 0.61 -2.99
N PRO A 62 -2.85 0.36 -4.26
CA PRO A 62 -2.51 1.26 -5.36
C PRO A 62 -3.10 2.67 -5.22
N TYR A 63 -4.09 2.86 -4.34
CA TYR A 63 -4.72 4.15 -4.04
C TYR A 63 -4.05 4.90 -2.88
N ASN A 64 -3.05 4.31 -2.23
CA ASN A 64 -2.25 4.97 -1.20
C ASN A 64 -1.41 6.10 -1.82
N ARG A 65 -2.00 7.31 -1.85
CA ARG A 65 -1.36 8.51 -2.41
C ARG A 65 -0.05 8.86 -1.71
N ALA A 66 0.03 8.61 -0.40
CA ALA A 66 1.23 8.90 0.39
C ALA A 66 2.39 8.00 -0.02
N ALA A 67 2.17 6.68 -0.15
CA ALA A 67 3.18 5.74 -0.63
C ALA A 67 3.65 6.11 -2.06
N ARG A 68 2.71 6.44 -2.96
CA ARG A 68 3.03 6.88 -4.32
C ARG A 68 3.92 8.14 -4.36
N GLN A 69 3.59 9.14 -3.54
CA GLN A 69 4.39 10.37 -3.45
C GLN A 69 5.81 10.07 -2.93
N ARG A 70 5.93 9.28 -1.85
CA ARG A 70 7.23 8.89 -1.30
C ARG A 70 8.10 8.13 -2.29
N LEU A 71 7.52 7.24 -3.09
CA LEU A 71 8.24 6.55 -4.16
C LEU A 71 8.78 7.52 -5.22
N ALA A 72 7.99 8.53 -5.62
CA ALA A 72 8.42 9.53 -6.59
C ALA A 72 9.59 10.36 -6.05
N ASP A 73 9.52 10.78 -4.79
CA ASP A 73 10.59 11.53 -4.13
C ASP A 73 11.88 10.70 -4.00
N LEU A 74 11.75 9.44 -3.58
CA LEU A 74 12.89 8.54 -3.43
C LEU A 74 13.58 8.21 -4.74
N LYS A 75 12.84 8.05 -5.86
CA LYS A 75 13.45 7.85 -7.18
C LYS A 75 14.39 9.00 -7.55
N ARG A 76 14.00 10.23 -7.23
CA ARG A 76 14.85 11.42 -7.47
C ARG A 76 16.10 11.40 -6.59
N ILE A 77 15.96 11.08 -5.30
CA ILE A 77 17.08 11.02 -4.35
C ILE A 77 18.08 9.93 -4.74
N ILE A 78 17.59 8.70 -4.96
CA ILE A 78 18.42 7.55 -5.30
C ILE A 78 19.12 7.77 -6.64
N GLY A 79 18.41 8.23 -7.68
CA GLY A 79 19.00 8.51 -8.98
C GLY A 79 20.10 9.58 -8.93
N LYS A 80 19.93 10.63 -8.11
CA LYS A 80 20.96 11.67 -7.94
C LYS A 80 22.22 11.15 -7.24
N ASN A 81 22.07 10.24 -6.28
CA ASN A 81 23.17 9.63 -5.53
C ASN A 81 23.93 8.56 -6.32
N GLU A 82 23.26 7.84 -7.23
CA GLU A 82 23.92 6.87 -8.10
C GLU A 82 24.77 7.55 -9.19
N GLY A 83 24.27 8.64 -9.77
CA GLY A 83 25.04 9.45 -10.72
C GLY A 83 26.27 10.13 -10.11
N THR A 84 26.27 10.39 -8.80
CA THR A 84 27.44 10.94 -8.08
C THR A 84 28.47 9.86 -7.75
N ASN A 85 28.04 8.65 -7.39
CA ASN A 85 28.96 7.53 -7.14
C ASN A 85 29.60 6.94 -8.41
N GLN A 86 28.94 7.05 -9.58
CA GLN A 86 29.56 6.66 -10.86
C GLN A 86 30.59 7.67 -11.36
N LYS A 87 30.48 8.96 -10.99
CA LYS A 87 31.44 9.99 -11.41
C LYS A 87 32.75 9.98 -10.61
N ASN A 88 32.79 9.21 -9.52
CA ASN A 88 33.94 9.06 -8.61
C ASN A 88 34.61 7.67 -8.72
N ARG A 89 34.38 6.94 -9.82
CA ARG A 89 35.14 5.74 -10.21
C ARG A 89 35.76 5.97 -11.57
#